data_AF-A0A0E3CAB7-F1
#
_entry.id   AF-A0A0E3CAB7-F1
#
_cell.length_a   1.000
_cell.length_b   1.000
_cell.length_c   1.000
_cell.angle_alpha   90.00
_cell.angle_beta   90.00
_cell.angle_gamma   90.00
#
_symmetry.space_group_name_H-M   'P 1'
#
loop_
_entity.id
_entity.type
_entity.pdbx_description
1 polymer ?
#
loop_
_entity_poly.entity_id
_entity_poly.type
_entity_poly.pdbx_seq_one_letter_code
_entity_poly.pdbx_strand_id
1 'polypeptide(L)'
;MHTSHFSRTLLHAACVASAIFGLARVAHAEDIDIYNGAASGSSSNLVIVLDNAAASSANAAFTCGALSVKDPGTSFGFEQCGLYGALTGLENLLARNQAATPSITQLPLKLGLMYFPQDTSKNGGQFVLPVGKNGLSSGDLLPLNSTNIQAFKTRVAQLSLATDKGAGNLFSQTLQEGFAFYNGLTGLSGTRYGSDPAADSCASNFIVYLTLATNRNKPGGANDGQKSLANITGKPFVDVPMGSFKSPYSPYNSAKSQWKNDPADEWSTFMLKPTVGSTQYQPVKTYTIILYDGSNPDYEQLMDSTSRRGGSLPIFVRLGDTDGLTAAIDKIARQIMATNSVFAAPVLPVSTNTQGVYANQVYIGMFRPADGGLPRWMGNLKQYKFGLDETNPNDPQVYLGGAELLSGSAYQPKPVLSSAGTGFLDPSAVSFWTSKDTAKLPDSAGGFWLKATDTEEGVDGYDRADGHRVEKGGVGQQLRLSGLTNLSKRNVYTCTGSSCIQNAALSSMKFDTSNAANLGGVSTDTTRRNNI
;
A
#
# COMPACT_ATOMS: atom_id res chain seq x y z
N MET A 1 75.99 -32.83 -8.72
CA MET A 1 76.06 -31.47 -8.15
C MET A 1 74.73 -30.78 -8.40
N HIS A 2 74.20 -30.14 -7.36
CA HIS A 2 72.81 -29.75 -7.15
C HIS A 2 72.25 -28.71 -8.15
N THR A 3 70.90 -28.63 -8.13
CA THR A 3 69.99 -27.55 -8.55
C THR A 3 69.45 -27.55 -9.99
N SER A 4 68.22 -28.06 -10.19
CA SER A 4 67.26 -27.49 -11.17
C SER A 4 65.77 -27.87 -10.97
N HIS A 5 65.37 -28.45 -9.82
CA HIS A 5 63.98 -28.87 -9.60
C HIS A 5 63.00 -27.75 -9.21
N PHE A 6 63.46 -26.52 -8.98
CA PHE A 6 62.58 -25.41 -8.54
C PHE A 6 61.90 -24.65 -9.69
N SER A 7 62.33 -24.85 -10.95
CA SER A 7 61.85 -24.06 -12.08
C SER A 7 60.64 -24.67 -12.82
N ARG A 8 60.39 -25.98 -12.67
CA ARG A 8 59.29 -26.68 -13.37
C ARG A 8 57.92 -26.56 -12.69
N THR A 9 57.87 -26.31 -11.38
CA THR A 9 56.63 -26.17 -10.61
C THR A 9 55.99 -24.78 -10.77
N LEU A 10 56.81 -23.76 -11.05
CA LEU A 10 56.35 -22.39 -11.30
C LEU A 10 55.71 -22.21 -12.69
N LEU A 11 56.18 -22.94 -13.72
CA LEU A 11 55.60 -22.85 -15.06
C LEU A 11 54.21 -23.52 -15.16
N HIS A 12 53.96 -24.61 -14.42
CA HIS A 12 52.65 -25.27 -14.44
C HIS A 12 51.60 -24.49 -13.64
N ALA A 13 51.99 -23.78 -12.57
CA ALA A 13 51.10 -22.88 -11.84
C ALA A 13 50.71 -21.64 -12.67
N ALA A 14 51.62 -21.13 -13.50
CA ALA A 14 51.35 -20.00 -14.39
C ALA A 14 50.37 -20.37 -15.53
N CYS A 15 50.51 -21.54 -16.16
CA CYS A 15 49.63 -21.94 -17.26
C CYS A 15 48.19 -22.29 -16.82
N VAL A 16 47.99 -22.81 -15.60
CA VAL A 16 46.63 -23.09 -15.09
C VAL A 16 45.92 -21.79 -14.66
N ALA A 17 46.66 -20.79 -14.15
CA ALA A 17 46.11 -19.48 -13.86
C ALA A 17 45.71 -18.72 -15.14
N SER A 18 46.49 -18.80 -16.21
CA SER A 18 46.18 -18.13 -17.48
C SER A 18 45.02 -18.76 -18.26
N ALA A 19 44.72 -20.05 -18.06
CA ALA A 19 43.58 -20.72 -18.69
C ALA A 19 42.23 -20.43 -18.00
N ILE A 20 42.24 -20.02 -16.72
CA ILE A 20 41.02 -19.64 -15.98
C ILE A 20 40.64 -18.17 -16.24
N PHE A 21 41.61 -17.30 -16.57
CA PHE A 21 41.34 -15.91 -16.97
C PHE A 21 40.89 -15.75 -18.43
N GLY A 22 40.98 -16.80 -19.26
CA GLY A 22 40.55 -16.78 -20.67
C GLY A 22 39.14 -17.31 -20.94
N LEU A 23 38.42 -17.80 -19.92
CA LEU A 23 37.04 -18.31 -20.03
C LEU A 23 36.05 -17.58 -19.12
N ALA A 24 36.46 -16.45 -18.54
CA ALA A 24 35.50 -15.43 -18.12
C ALA A 24 34.90 -14.84 -19.40
N ARG A 25 33.88 -15.52 -19.92
CA ARG A 25 32.90 -14.88 -20.82
C ARG A 25 32.60 -13.54 -20.18
N VAL A 26 32.74 -12.50 -20.99
CA VAL A 26 32.23 -11.17 -20.70
C VAL A 26 30.81 -11.38 -20.21
N ALA A 27 30.63 -11.35 -18.89
CA ALA A 27 29.36 -11.00 -18.32
C ALA A 27 29.23 -9.54 -18.75
N HIS A 28 28.65 -9.36 -19.93
CA HIS A 28 27.90 -8.17 -20.20
C HIS A 28 26.92 -8.13 -19.04
N ALA A 29 27.24 -7.31 -18.03
CA ALA A 29 26.19 -6.65 -17.32
C ALA A 29 25.41 -5.96 -18.44
N GLU A 30 24.27 -6.56 -18.80
CA GLU A 30 23.32 -5.91 -19.69
C GLU A 30 22.92 -4.63 -18.96
N ASP A 31 23.53 -3.58 -19.47
CA ASP A 31 23.42 -2.21 -19.06
C ASP A 31 21.94 -1.82 -19.07
N ILE A 32 21.42 -1.53 -17.88
CA ILE A 32 20.56 -0.42 -17.44
C ILE A 32 19.74 0.34 -18.53
N ASP A 33 19.22 -0.35 -19.54
CA ASP A 33 18.26 0.21 -20.51
C ASP A 33 16.81 0.30 -19.94
N ILE A 34 16.66 0.40 -18.61
CA ILE A 34 15.35 0.48 -17.91
C ILE A 34 14.87 1.91 -17.66
N TYR A 35 15.68 2.93 -17.94
CA TYR A 35 15.29 4.33 -17.73
C TYR A 35 15.44 5.17 -18.98
N ASN A 36 14.81 4.73 -20.07
CA ASN A 36 14.44 5.65 -21.13
C ASN A 36 12.94 5.95 -21.04
N GLY A 37 12.63 7.20 -20.73
CA GLY A 37 11.27 7.74 -20.68
C GLY A 37 10.85 8.12 -19.26
N ALA A 38 10.55 9.42 -19.07
CA ALA A 38 9.78 9.88 -17.94
C ALA A 38 8.41 9.20 -17.96
N ALA A 39 8.27 8.05 -17.31
CA ALA A 39 6.98 7.53 -16.92
C ALA A 39 6.56 8.29 -15.65
N SER A 40 5.70 9.28 -15.81
CA SER A 40 4.77 9.64 -14.73
C SER A 40 4.19 8.32 -14.20
N GLY A 41 4.47 7.97 -12.95
CA GLY A 41 3.95 6.72 -12.38
C GLY A 41 2.45 6.59 -12.65
N SER A 42 2.05 5.49 -13.29
CA SER A 42 0.69 5.22 -13.73
C SER A 42 -0.31 5.43 -12.59
N SER A 43 -1.37 6.23 -12.78
CA SER A 43 -2.40 6.38 -11.75
C SER A 43 -3.14 5.06 -11.54
N SER A 44 -3.21 4.60 -10.29
CA SER A 44 -4.00 3.42 -9.91
C SER A 44 -5.50 3.70 -10.03
N ASN A 45 -6.30 2.66 -10.21
CA ASN A 45 -7.76 2.77 -10.34
C ASN A 45 -8.46 2.21 -9.09
N LEU A 46 -9.33 2.99 -8.46
CA LEU A 46 -10.11 2.54 -7.30
C LEU A 46 -11.60 2.80 -7.53
N VAL A 47 -12.41 1.74 -7.40
CA VAL A 47 -13.88 1.85 -7.33
C VAL A 47 -14.32 1.63 -5.89
N ILE A 48 -15.03 2.61 -5.34
CA ILE A 48 -15.68 2.54 -4.04
C ILE A 48 -17.10 2.01 -4.25
N VAL A 49 -17.48 0.95 -3.54
CA VAL A 49 -18.82 0.37 -3.57
C VAL A 49 -19.49 0.62 -2.22
N LEU A 50 -20.64 1.28 -2.24
CA LEU A 50 -21.44 1.53 -1.03
C LEU A 50 -22.55 0.50 -0.87
N ASP A 51 -22.75 0.03 0.35
CA ASP A 51 -23.88 -0.81 0.74
C ASP A 51 -25.12 0.03 0.99
N ASN A 52 -25.80 0.39 -0.10
CA ASN A 52 -27.05 1.15 -0.08
C ASN A 52 -28.30 0.25 0.05
N ALA A 53 -28.15 -1.01 0.52
CA ALA A 53 -29.28 -1.93 0.66
C ALA A 53 -30.16 -1.58 1.89
N ALA A 54 -30.95 -2.52 2.40
CA ALA A 54 -31.90 -2.26 3.48
C ALA A 54 -31.25 -1.67 4.75
N ALA A 55 -30.03 -2.11 5.10
CA ALA A 55 -29.31 -1.66 6.28
C ALA A 55 -28.90 -0.18 6.22
N SER A 56 -28.78 0.42 5.02
CA SER A 56 -28.49 1.85 4.86
C SER A 56 -29.53 2.75 5.54
N SER A 57 -30.78 2.29 5.60
CA SER A 57 -31.89 2.97 6.28
C SER A 57 -32.00 2.68 7.78
N ALA A 58 -31.06 1.92 8.36
CA ALA A 58 -31.02 1.66 9.80
C ALA A 58 -30.52 2.89 10.57
N ASN A 59 -31.02 3.06 11.79
CA ASN A 59 -30.60 4.15 12.67
C ASN A 59 -29.11 4.03 13.04
N ALA A 60 -28.37 5.11 12.88
CA ALA A 60 -26.99 5.25 13.34
C ALA A 60 -26.81 6.64 13.97
N ALA A 61 -26.33 6.69 15.21
CA ALA A 61 -26.01 7.95 15.86
C ALA A 61 -24.59 8.39 15.49
N PHE A 62 -24.44 9.59 14.93
CA PHE A 62 -23.15 10.17 14.55
C PHE A 62 -23.21 11.69 14.52
N THR A 63 -22.05 12.32 14.50
CA THR A 63 -21.90 13.76 14.24
C THR A 63 -21.13 13.96 12.93
N CYS A 64 -21.59 14.87 12.09
CA CYS A 64 -20.90 15.23 10.86
C CYS A 64 -20.49 16.70 10.86
N GLY A 65 -19.19 16.98 10.99
CA GLY A 65 -18.65 18.34 10.88
C GLY A 65 -18.35 18.75 9.45
N ALA A 66 -18.16 17.79 8.54
CA ALA A 66 -17.67 18.04 7.19
C ALA A 66 -18.78 18.46 6.20
N LEU A 67 -20.04 18.08 6.47
CA LEU A 67 -21.17 18.23 5.56
C LEU A 67 -22.50 18.17 6.33
N SER A 68 -23.50 18.92 5.88
CA SER A 68 -24.91 18.67 6.23
C SER A 68 -25.44 17.48 5.41
N VAL A 69 -25.48 16.30 6.03
CA VAL A 69 -25.92 15.05 5.41
C VAL A 69 -27.42 15.05 5.07
N LYS A 70 -27.82 14.28 4.05
CA LYS A 70 -29.22 14.21 3.57
C LYS A 70 -30.12 13.37 4.46
N ASP A 71 -29.59 12.29 5.01
CA ASP A 71 -30.32 11.35 5.88
C ASP A 71 -29.70 11.31 7.28
N PRO A 72 -29.79 12.40 8.07
CA PRO A 72 -29.20 12.46 9.41
C PRO A 72 -29.79 11.36 10.31
N GLY A 73 -28.92 10.74 11.11
CA GLY A 73 -29.32 9.66 12.02
C GLY A 73 -29.49 8.29 11.37
N THR A 74 -29.14 8.13 10.10
CA THR A 74 -29.14 6.84 9.39
C THR A 74 -27.72 6.36 9.07
N SER A 75 -27.58 5.06 8.82
CA SER A 75 -26.30 4.46 8.40
C SER A 75 -25.80 5.04 7.07
N PHE A 76 -26.71 5.37 6.15
CA PHE A 76 -26.34 6.00 4.88
C PHE A 76 -25.83 7.44 5.06
N GLY A 77 -26.45 8.21 5.97
CA GLY A 77 -25.94 9.52 6.35
C GLY A 77 -24.55 9.45 7.00
N PHE A 78 -24.30 8.40 7.78
CA PHE A 78 -22.98 8.12 8.36
C PHE A 78 -21.93 7.84 7.26
N GLU A 79 -22.24 6.96 6.31
CA GLU A 79 -21.36 6.67 5.15
C GLU A 79 -21.10 7.91 4.30
N GLN A 80 -22.15 8.69 4.01
CA GLN A 80 -22.05 9.96 3.30
C GLN A 80 -21.07 10.92 3.99
N CYS A 81 -21.15 11.05 5.31
CA CYS A 81 -20.25 11.90 6.07
C CYS A 81 -18.79 11.45 5.96
N GLY A 82 -18.52 10.15 6.22
CA GLY A 82 -17.16 9.62 6.20
C GLY A 82 -16.52 9.68 4.82
N LEU A 83 -17.28 9.39 3.76
CA LEU A 83 -16.79 9.49 2.38
C LEU A 83 -16.48 10.95 1.99
N TYR A 84 -17.31 11.90 2.41
CA TYR A 84 -17.05 13.33 2.17
C TYR A 84 -15.82 13.82 2.96
N GLY A 85 -15.65 13.35 4.19
CA GLY A 85 -14.47 13.59 5.02
C GLY A 85 -13.19 13.11 4.34
N ALA A 86 -13.18 11.88 3.81
CA ALA A 86 -12.03 11.31 3.12
C ALA A 86 -11.66 12.11 1.84
N LEU A 87 -12.66 12.50 1.05
CA LEU A 87 -12.42 13.34 -0.13
C LEU A 87 -11.84 14.72 0.24
N THR A 88 -12.25 15.28 1.39
CA THR A 88 -11.64 16.50 1.93
C THR A 88 -10.18 16.26 2.36
N GLY A 89 -9.88 15.10 2.94
CA GLY A 89 -8.52 14.66 3.24
C GLY A 89 -7.62 14.56 2.00
N LEU A 90 -8.15 14.00 0.92
CA LEU A 90 -7.47 13.89 -0.39
C LEU A 90 -7.30 15.25 -1.07
N GLU A 91 -8.28 16.14 -1.00
CA GLU A 91 -8.18 17.52 -1.48
C GLU A 91 -7.03 18.26 -0.78
N ASN A 92 -7.00 18.18 0.55
CA ASN A 92 -5.93 18.77 1.35
C ASN A 92 -4.55 18.15 1.04
N LEU A 93 -4.50 16.85 0.75
CA LEU A 93 -3.26 16.20 0.33
C LEU A 93 -2.77 16.74 -1.03
N LEU A 94 -3.66 16.87 -2.00
CA LEU A 94 -3.33 17.44 -3.31
C LEU A 94 -2.84 18.89 -3.17
N ALA A 95 -3.55 19.72 -2.42
CA ALA A 95 -3.18 21.11 -2.19
C ALA A 95 -1.80 21.24 -1.52
N ARG A 96 -1.48 20.36 -0.56
CA ARG A 96 -0.13 20.31 0.04
C ARG A 96 0.93 19.93 -0.99
N ASN A 97 0.70 18.89 -1.78
CA ASN A 97 1.64 18.46 -2.82
C ASN A 97 1.87 19.55 -3.88
N GLN A 98 0.80 20.27 -4.27
CA GLN A 98 0.86 21.44 -5.16
C GLN A 98 1.68 22.58 -4.57
N ALA A 99 1.53 22.84 -3.26
CA ALA A 99 2.28 23.90 -2.58
C ALA A 99 3.79 23.60 -2.52
N ALA A 100 4.18 22.34 -2.34
CA ALA A 100 5.58 21.93 -2.36
C ALA A 100 6.15 21.80 -3.77
N THR A 101 5.38 21.22 -4.69
CA THR A 101 5.77 20.98 -6.08
C THR A 101 4.65 21.43 -7.01
N PRO A 102 4.70 22.67 -7.54
CA PRO A 102 3.63 23.24 -8.36
C PRO A 102 3.29 22.48 -9.65
N SER A 103 4.18 21.61 -10.12
CA SER A 103 3.93 20.74 -11.28
C SER A 103 3.03 19.54 -10.97
N ILE A 104 2.79 19.22 -9.70
CA ILE A 104 1.83 18.17 -9.31
C ILE A 104 0.42 18.72 -9.47
N THR A 105 -0.31 18.27 -10.48
CA THR A 105 -1.69 18.72 -10.74
C THR A 105 -2.75 17.71 -10.30
N GLN A 106 -2.35 16.50 -9.92
CA GLN A 106 -3.22 15.41 -9.50
C GLN A 106 -2.50 14.41 -8.59
N LEU A 107 -3.26 13.69 -7.77
CA LEU A 107 -2.78 12.50 -7.08
C LEU A 107 -2.74 11.29 -8.03
N PRO A 108 -1.84 10.31 -7.84
CA PRO A 108 -1.69 9.14 -8.71
C PRO A 108 -2.80 8.08 -8.46
N LEU A 109 -4.06 8.51 -8.50
CA LEU A 109 -5.24 7.70 -8.25
C LEU A 109 -6.42 8.23 -9.08
N LYS A 110 -7.20 7.31 -9.64
CA LYS A 110 -8.50 7.60 -10.25
C LYS A 110 -9.61 6.95 -9.42
N LEU A 111 -10.73 7.65 -9.23
CA LEU A 111 -11.85 7.16 -8.42
C LEU A 111 -13.12 6.91 -9.25
N GLY A 112 -13.83 5.86 -8.85
CA GLY A 112 -15.22 5.60 -9.21
C GLY A 112 -16.08 5.33 -7.98
N LEU A 113 -17.38 5.55 -8.11
CA LEU A 113 -18.40 5.22 -7.13
C LEU A 113 -19.43 4.31 -7.77
N MET A 114 -19.67 3.18 -7.12
CA MET A 114 -20.72 2.23 -7.40
C MET A 114 -21.60 2.03 -6.17
N TYR A 115 -22.83 1.58 -6.39
CA TYR A 115 -23.70 1.02 -5.36
C TYR A 115 -24.71 0.05 -5.98
N PHE A 116 -25.61 -0.54 -5.20
CA PHE A 116 -26.62 -1.44 -5.74
C PHE A 116 -27.77 -0.67 -6.43
N PRO A 117 -28.22 -1.11 -7.62
CA PRO A 117 -29.29 -0.43 -8.35
C PRO A 117 -30.61 -0.41 -7.56
N GLN A 118 -31.41 0.64 -7.81
CA GLN A 118 -32.81 0.69 -7.35
C GLN A 118 -33.73 -0.17 -8.22
N ASP A 119 -33.34 -0.36 -9.48
CA ASP A 119 -34.08 -1.15 -10.46
C ASP A 119 -33.87 -2.64 -10.19
N THR A 120 -34.94 -3.33 -9.78
CA THR A 120 -34.93 -4.77 -9.46
C THR A 120 -34.69 -5.66 -10.67
N SER A 121 -34.80 -5.14 -11.90
CA SER A 121 -34.45 -5.88 -13.11
C SER A 121 -32.94 -5.91 -13.38
N LYS A 122 -32.18 -5.02 -12.73
CA LYS A 122 -30.72 -4.99 -12.83
C LYS A 122 -30.10 -5.86 -11.76
N ASN A 123 -29.04 -6.56 -12.14
CA ASN A 123 -28.22 -7.36 -11.25
C ASN A 123 -26.82 -6.76 -11.18
N GLY A 124 -26.04 -7.03 -10.13
CA GLY A 124 -24.72 -6.42 -9.97
C GLY A 124 -24.72 -4.93 -9.60
N GLY A 125 -23.55 -4.30 -9.69
CA GLY A 125 -23.33 -2.92 -9.28
C GLY A 125 -23.78 -1.90 -10.33
N GLN A 126 -24.09 -0.70 -9.89
CA GLN A 126 -24.39 0.44 -10.75
C GLN A 126 -23.37 1.56 -10.51
N PHE A 127 -22.67 1.96 -11.57
CA PHE A 127 -21.84 3.15 -11.57
C PHE A 127 -22.67 4.42 -11.49
N VAL A 128 -22.28 5.28 -10.55
CA VAL A 128 -22.99 6.55 -10.28
C VAL A 128 -22.06 7.74 -10.39
N LEU A 129 -20.75 7.50 -10.32
CA LEU A 129 -19.72 8.45 -10.69
C LEU A 129 -18.47 7.69 -11.17
N PRO A 130 -18.03 7.85 -12.44
CA PRO A 130 -18.80 8.43 -13.54
C PRO A 130 -20.16 7.72 -13.71
N VAL A 131 -21.14 8.39 -14.31
CA VAL A 131 -22.47 7.78 -14.53
C VAL A 131 -22.32 6.58 -15.46
N GLY A 132 -22.89 5.43 -15.05
CA GLY A 132 -22.85 4.19 -15.81
C GLY A 132 -23.41 4.36 -17.23
N LYS A 133 -22.65 3.90 -18.23
CA LYS A 133 -23.02 3.88 -19.64
C LYS A 133 -22.35 2.71 -20.34
N ASN A 134 -22.93 2.26 -21.46
CA ASN A 134 -22.23 1.35 -22.36
C ASN A 134 -20.95 2.00 -22.89
N GLY A 135 -19.86 1.24 -22.91
CA GLY A 135 -18.53 1.69 -23.28
C GLY A 135 -17.76 2.40 -22.16
N LEU A 136 -18.32 2.53 -20.94
CA LEU A 136 -17.55 3.04 -19.80
C LEU A 136 -16.34 2.14 -19.53
N SER A 137 -15.17 2.73 -19.29
CA SER A 137 -13.89 2.03 -19.13
C SER A 137 -13.11 2.55 -17.91
N SER A 138 -12.04 1.87 -17.50
CA SER A 138 -11.13 2.34 -16.44
C SER A 138 -10.51 3.72 -16.74
N GLY A 139 -10.40 4.09 -18.02
CA GLY A 139 -9.92 5.40 -18.46
C GLY A 139 -10.87 6.54 -18.09
N ASP A 140 -12.16 6.24 -17.94
CA ASP A 140 -13.21 7.21 -17.60
C ASP A 140 -13.33 7.47 -16.08
N LEU A 141 -12.63 6.72 -15.23
CA LEU A 141 -12.57 7.00 -13.79
C LEU A 141 -11.97 8.37 -13.55
N LEU A 142 -12.49 9.09 -12.57
CA LEU A 142 -12.13 10.48 -12.31
C LEU A 142 -10.70 10.57 -11.76
N PRO A 143 -9.72 11.12 -12.50
CA PRO A 143 -8.39 11.35 -11.95
C PRO A 143 -8.44 12.36 -10.82
N LEU A 144 -7.73 12.13 -9.71
CA LEU A 144 -7.78 12.96 -8.52
C LEU A 144 -7.02 14.29 -8.65
N ASN A 145 -7.51 15.17 -9.51
CA ASN A 145 -7.20 16.60 -9.53
C ASN A 145 -8.27 17.40 -8.75
N SER A 146 -8.02 18.69 -8.53
CA SER A 146 -8.90 19.56 -7.73
C SER A 146 -10.34 19.61 -8.27
N THR A 147 -10.51 19.68 -9.59
CA THR A 147 -11.83 19.72 -10.24
C THR A 147 -12.63 18.44 -9.99
N ASN A 148 -12.00 17.29 -10.17
CA ASN A 148 -12.64 15.99 -10.06
C ASN A 148 -12.90 15.59 -8.61
N ILE A 149 -12.03 15.96 -7.68
CA ILE A 149 -12.30 15.81 -6.24
C ILE A 149 -13.56 16.59 -5.87
N GLN A 150 -13.70 17.83 -6.35
CA GLN A 150 -14.89 18.63 -6.09
C GLN A 150 -16.15 18.05 -6.76
N ALA A 151 -16.04 17.49 -7.97
CA ALA A 151 -17.14 16.78 -8.62
C ALA A 151 -17.58 15.55 -7.79
N PHE A 152 -16.62 14.78 -7.25
CA PHE A 152 -16.90 13.64 -6.39
C PHE A 152 -17.57 14.06 -5.08
N LYS A 153 -17.04 15.10 -4.40
CA LYS A 153 -17.66 15.69 -3.20
C LYS A 153 -19.09 16.15 -3.46
N THR A 154 -19.34 16.74 -4.63
CA THR A 154 -20.68 17.20 -5.04
C THR A 154 -21.65 16.03 -5.16
N ARG A 155 -21.24 14.93 -5.80
CA ARG A 155 -22.08 13.73 -5.89
C ARG A 155 -22.34 13.12 -4.51
N VAL A 156 -21.31 13.01 -3.68
CA VAL A 156 -21.41 12.46 -2.32
C VAL A 156 -22.35 13.30 -1.45
N ALA A 157 -22.28 14.63 -1.54
CA ALA A 157 -23.18 15.53 -0.82
C ALA A 157 -24.66 15.42 -1.25
N GLN A 158 -24.94 14.80 -2.39
CA GLN A 158 -26.31 14.53 -2.87
C GLN A 158 -26.76 13.09 -2.65
N LEU A 159 -25.91 12.20 -2.13
CA LEU A 159 -26.34 10.84 -1.77
C LEU A 159 -27.51 10.94 -0.79
N SER A 160 -28.62 10.26 -1.09
CA SER A 160 -29.77 10.17 -0.21
C SER A 160 -30.52 8.85 -0.33
N LEU A 161 -31.17 8.40 0.75
CA LEU A 161 -32.02 7.20 0.73
C LEU A 161 -33.21 7.35 -0.24
N ALA A 162 -33.65 8.58 -0.52
CA ALA A 162 -34.76 8.83 -1.44
C ALA A 162 -34.43 8.47 -2.89
N THR A 163 -33.17 8.67 -3.30
CA THR A 163 -32.73 8.52 -4.70
C THR A 163 -31.71 7.42 -4.91
N ASP A 164 -31.04 6.99 -3.85
CA ASP A 164 -29.88 6.12 -3.94
C ASP A 164 -30.04 4.84 -3.11
N LYS A 165 -31.20 4.58 -2.49
CA LYS A 165 -31.44 3.31 -1.81
C LYS A 165 -31.62 2.17 -2.82
N GLY A 166 -30.75 1.17 -2.72
CA GLY A 166 -30.77 -0.03 -3.57
C GLY A 166 -31.92 -0.98 -3.21
N ALA A 167 -32.37 -1.76 -4.19
CA ALA A 167 -33.47 -2.69 -4.00
C ALA A 167 -33.10 -3.93 -3.16
N GLY A 168 -31.81 -4.29 -3.14
CA GLY A 168 -31.29 -5.42 -2.39
C GLY A 168 -29.78 -5.35 -2.29
N ASN A 169 -29.22 -6.14 -1.38
CA ASN A 169 -27.78 -6.32 -1.29
C ASN A 169 -27.32 -7.23 -2.43
N LEU A 170 -26.45 -6.72 -3.30
CA LEU A 170 -25.95 -7.43 -4.48
C LEU A 170 -24.42 -7.54 -4.46
N PHE A 171 -23.85 -7.83 -3.29
CA PHE A 171 -22.40 -7.75 -3.06
C PHE A 171 -21.58 -8.57 -4.06
N SER A 172 -21.78 -9.89 -4.13
CA SER A 172 -20.98 -10.75 -5.01
C SER A 172 -21.23 -10.50 -6.49
N GLN A 173 -22.44 -10.06 -6.87
CA GLN A 173 -22.72 -9.65 -8.26
C GLN A 173 -22.04 -8.31 -8.57
N THR A 174 -21.84 -7.45 -7.58
CA THR A 174 -21.09 -6.20 -7.73
C THR A 174 -19.59 -6.44 -7.87
N LEU A 175 -19.04 -7.47 -7.21
CA LEU A 175 -17.67 -7.92 -7.47
C LEU A 175 -17.50 -8.39 -8.93
N GLN A 176 -18.45 -9.18 -9.43
CA GLN A 176 -18.49 -9.57 -10.84
C GLN A 176 -18.59 -8.34 -11.76
N GLU A 177 -19.46 -7.39 -11.44
CA GLU A 177 -19.66 -6.17 -12.23
C GLU A 177 -18.36 -5.36 -12.30
N GLY A 178 -17.67 -5.20 -11.17
CA GLY A 178 -16.38 -4.53 -11.09
C GLY A 178 -15.28 -5.26 -11.85
N PHE A 179 -15.26 -6.60 -11.81
CA PHE A 179 -14.36 -7.39 -12.64
C PHE A 179 -14.63 -7.16 -14.14
N ALA A 180 -15.91 -7.16 -14.55
CA ALA A 180 -16.32 -6.93 -15.91
C ALA A 180 -15.92 -5.51 -16.38
N PHE A 181 -16.09 -4.51 -15.52
CA PHE A 181 -15.66 -3.13 -15.78
C PHE A 181 -14.17 -3.03 -16.10
N TYR A 182 -13.30 -3.56 -15.22
CA TYR A 182 -11.85 -3.46 -15.42
C TYR A 182 -11.33 -4.28 -16.60
N ASN A 183 -12.12 -5.22 -17.10
CA ASN A 183 -11.75 -6.11 -18.20
C ASN A 183 -12.52 -5.85 -19.50
N GLY A 184 -13.31 -4.77 -19.57
CA GLY A 184 -14.09 -4.44 -20.77
C GLY A 184 -15.10 -5.53 -21.18
N LEU A 185 -15.69 -6.21 -20.20
CA LEU A 185 -16.69 -7.26 -20.39
C LEU A 185 -18.11 -6.72 -20.16
N THR A 186 -19.11 -7.58 -20.36
CA THR A 186 -20.48 -7.29 -19.95
C THR A 186 -20.69 -7.71 -18.50
N GLY A 187 -21.12 -6.76 -17.66
CA GLY A 187 -21.49 -7.03 -16.27
C GLY A 187 -22.86 -7.71 -16.14
N LEU A 188 -23.15 -8.25 -14.96
CA LEU A 188 -24.47 -8.79 -14.62
C LEU A 188 -25.59 -7.74 -14.70
N SER A 189 -25.25 -6.45 -14.66
CA SER A 189 -26.19 -5.35 -14.89
C SER A 189 -26.69 -5.25 -16.34
N GLY A 190 -26.06 -6.00 -17.25
CA GLY A 190 -26.25 -5.87 -18.69
C GLY A 190 -25.43 -4.74 -19.30
N THR A 191 -24.72 -3.94 -18.50
CA THR A 191 -23.84 -2.88 -18.99
C THR A 191 -22.64 -3.50 -19.71
N ARG A 192 -22.41 -3.09 -20.95
CA ARG A 192 -21.23 -3.49 -21.72
C ARG A 192 -20.12 -2.48 -21.49
N TYR A 193 -19.08 -2.86 -20.77
CA TYR A 193 -17.93 -1.99 -20.50
C TYR A 193 -16.96 -1.93 -21.67
N GLY A 194 -16.24 -0.83 -21.78
CA GLY A 194 -15.16 -0.64 -22.76
C GLY A 194 -13.84 -1.17 -22.21
N SER A 195 -13.00 -1.68 -23.10
CA SER A 195 -11.57 -1.86 -22.81
C SER A 195 -10.89 -0.50 -22.85
N ASP A 196 -10.06 -0.18 -21.86
CA ASP A 196 -9.20 1.00 -21.91
C ASP A 196 -8.01 0.73 -22.84
N PRO A 197 -7.93 1.37 -24.03
CA PRO A 197 -6.82 1.16 -24.96
C PRO A 197 -5.50 1.73 -24.44
N ALA A 198 -5.56 2.58 -23.41
CA ALA A 198 -4.42 3.11 -22.67
C ALA A 198 -4.31 2.47 -21.28
N ALA A 199 -4.81 1.23 -21.11
CA ALA A 199 -4.58 0.43 -19.92
C ALA A 199 -3.06 0.31 -19.71
N ASP A 200 -2.54 1.17 -18.85
CA ASP A 200 -1.13 1.21 -18.49
C ASP A 200 -0.81 -0.16 -17.88
N SER A 201 0.19 -0.85 -18.43
CA SER A 201 0.61 -2.16 -17.92
C SER A 201 1.03 -2.12 -16.45
N CYS A 202 1.26 -0.93 -15.89
CA CYS A 202 1.58 -0.69 -14.50
C CYS A 202 0.39 -0.23 -13.63
N ALA A 203 -0.76 0.15 -14.22
CA ALA A 203 -1.92 0.61 -13.46
C ALA A 203 -2.58 -0.56 -12.72
N SER A 204 -2.61 -0.47 -11.39
CA SER A 204 -3.26 -1.48 -10.54
C SER A 204 -4.74 -1.14 -10.32
N ASN A 205 -5.60 -2.16 -10.38
CA ASN A 205 -7.04 -2.02 -10.20
C ASN A 205 -7.49 -2.49 -8.82
N PHE A 206 -8.36 -1.69 -8.20
CA PHE A 206 -8.83 -1.92 -6.85
C PHE A 206 -10.34 -1.71 -6.74
N ILE A 207 -10.96 -2.50 -5.86
CA ILE A 207 -12.34 -2.30 -5.41
C ILE A 207 -12.32 -2.28 -3.88
N VAL A 208 -13.00 -1.30 -3.29
CA VAL A 208 -13.29 -1.28 -1.86
C VAL A 208 -14.79 -1.36 -1.64
N TYR A 209 -15.23 -2.31 -0.85
CA TYR A 209 -16.62 -2.45 -0.43
C TYR A 209 -16.80 -1.91 0.98
N LEU A 210 -17.63 -0.88 1.14
CA LEU A 210 -18.09 -0.38 2.42
C LEU A 210 -19.36 -1.15 2.76
N THR A 211 -19.32 -1.94 3.83
CA THR A 211 -20.40 -2.86 4.21
C THR A 211 -20.99 -2.54 5.56
N LEU A 212 -22.31 -2.56 5.64
CA LEU A 212 -23.05 -2.42 6.90
C LEU A 212 -23.25 -3.81 7.51
N ALA A 213 -22.28 -4.27 8.30
CA ALA A 213 -22.28 -5.58 8.95
C ALA A 213 -23.15 -5.58 10.23
N THR A 214 -24.44 -5.32 10.04
CA THR A 214 -25.46 -5.31 11.11
C THR A 214 -26.47 -6.43 10.88
N ASN A 215 -27.26 -6.79 11.89
CA ASN A 215 -28.31 -7.81 11.78
C ASN A 215 -29.46 -7.46 10.81
N ARG A 216 -29.48 -6.22 10.30
CA ARG A 216 -30.42 -5.77 9.25
C ARG A 216 -29.89 -5.98 7.84
N ASN A 217 -28.72 -6.61 7.72
CA ASN A 217 -28.08 -6.85 6.45
C ASN A 217 -27.65 -8.30 6.29
N LYS A 218 -27.55 -8.70 5.03
CA LYS A 218 -26.98 -9.97 4.60
C LYS A 218 -26.54 -9.86 3.14
N PRO A 219 -25.54 -10.63 2.71
CA PRO A 219 -25.25 -10.75 1.30
C PRO A 219 -26.48 -11.32 0.57
N GLY A 220 -26.72 -10.84 -0.65
CA GLY A 220 -27.79 -11.29 -1.53
C GLY A 220 -27.29 -11.75 -2.90
N GLY A 221 -28.18 -12.40 -3.64
CA GLY A 221 -27.97 -12.79 -5.04
C GLY A 221 -26.99 -13.95 -5.30
N ALA A 222 -26.51 -14.67 -4.28
CA ALA A 222 -25.46 -15.68 -4.38
C ALA A 222 -25.52 -16.56 -5.65
N ASN A 223 -26.70 -17.06 -6.02
CA ASN A 223 -26.91 -17.89 -7.21
C ASN A 223 -26.37 -17.26 -8.52
N ASP A 224 -26.58 -15.97 -8.75
CA ASP A 224 -26.14 -15.33 -9.99
C ASP A 224 -24.64 -15.02 -9.97
N GLY A 225 -24.09 -14.74 -8.78
CA GLY A 225 -22.65 -14.64 -8.57
C GLY A 225 -21.95 -15.98 -8.84
N GLN A 226 -22.52 -17.09 -8.37
CA GLN A 226 -22.00 -18.44 -8.57
C GLN A 226 -22.03 -18.83 -10.06
N LYS A 227 -23.19 -18.63 -10.70
CA LYS A 227 -23.37 -18.91 -12.15
C LYS A 227 -22.41 -18.10 -13.00
N SER A 228 -22.26 -16.80 -12.72
CA SER A 228 -21.35 -15.95 -13.50
C SER A 228 -19.89 -16.35 -13.34
N LEU A 229 -19.47 -16.77 -12.14
CA LEU A 229 -18.11 -17.28 -11.92
C LEU A 229 -17.86 -18.61 -12.64
N ALA A 230 -18.84 -19.53 -12.58
CA ALA A 230 -18.77 -20.79 -13.32
C ALA A 230 -18.69 -20.56 -14.84
N ASN A 231 -19.48 -19.61 -15.36
CA ASN A 231 -19.49 -19.25 -16.77
C ASN A 231 -18.15 -18.69 -17.24
N ILE A 232 -17.55 -17.75 -16.49
CA ILE A 232 -16.29 -17.12 -16.93
C ILE A 232 -15.10 -18.07 -16.81
N THR A 233 -15.08 -18.94 -15.79
CA THR A 233 -13.99 -19.90 -15.58
C THR A 233 -14.13 -21.15 -16.44
N GLY A 234 -15.32 -21.42 -16.98
CA GLY A 234 -15.65 -22.67 -17.66
C GLY A 234 -15.61 -23.90 -16.74
N LYS A 235 -15.68 -23.70 -15.42
CA LYS A 235 -15.57 -24.75 -14.40
C LYS A 235 -16.81 -24.75 -13.50
N PRO A 236 -17.18 -25.90 -12.90
CA PRO A 236 -18.18 -25.92 -11.84
C PRO A 236 -17.78 -24.98 -10.71
N PHE A 237 -18.76 -24.27 -10.16
CA PHE A 237 -18.55 -23.47 -8.96
C PHE A 237 -18.21 -24.38 -7.77
N VAL A 238 -17.23 -23.96 -6.96
CA VAL A 238 -16.77 -24.70 -5.78
C VAL A 238 -16.60 -23.72 -4.65
N ASP A 239 -17.29 -23.96 -3.53
CA ASP A 239 -17.17 -23.14 -2.33
C ASP A 239 -15.75 -23.22 -1.75
N VAL A 240 -15.21 -22.06 -1.41
CA VAL A 240 -13.98 -21.87 -0.70
C VAL A 240 -14.28 -21.92 0.81
N PRO A 241 -13.57 -22.74 1.60
CA PRO A 241 -13.83 -22.82 3.03
C PRO A 241 -13.62 -21.49 3.74
N MET A 242 -14.64 -21.05 4.48
CA MET A 242 -14.54 -19.96 5.45
C MET A 242 -13.96 -20.52 6.77
N GLY A 243 -12.87 -19.90 7.25
CA GLY A 243 -12.25 -20.26 8.52
C GLY A 243 -13.10 -19.84 9.72
N SER A 244 -12.88 -20.46 10.87
CA SER A 244 -13.50 -20.03 12.13
C SER A 244 -13.24 -18.55 12.39
N PHE A 245 -14.28 -17.80 12.74
CA PHE A 245 -14.17 -16.36 13.02
C PHE A 245 -14.89 -15.98 14.30
N LYS A 246 -14.22 -15.15 15.08
CA LYS A 246 -14.73 -14.54 16.29
C LYS A 246 -14.65 -13.04 16.12
N SER A 247 -15.78 -12.35 16.26
CA SER A 247 -15.80 -10.90 16.11
C SER A 247 -14.83 -10.25 17.10
N PRO A 248 -13.88 -9.42 16.63
CA PRO A 248 -12.97 -8.70 17.52
C PRO A 248 -13.70 -7.68 18.39
N TYR A 249 -14.94 -7.31 18.04
CA TYR A 249 -15.73 -6.28 18.72
C TYR A 249 -16.97 -6.81 19.42
N SER A 250 -17.34 -8.06 19.16
CA SER A 250 -18.38 -8.78 19.88
C SER A 250 -17.84 -10.15 20.32
N PRO A 251 -16.98 -10.21 21.34
CA PRO A 251 -16.21 -11.41 21.68
C PRO A 251 -17.07 -12.58 22.20
N TYR A 252 -18.36 -12.37 22.45
CA TYR A 252 -19.30 -13.44 22.80
C TYR A 252 -20.07 -14.00 21.59
N ASN A 253 -19.96 -13.35 20.44
CA ASN A 253 -20.62 -13.72 19.20
C ASN A 253 -19.60 -14.35 18.25
N SER A 254 -19.65 -15.68 18.13
CA SER A 254 -18.87 -16.43 17.14
C SER A 254 -19.69 -16.60 15.86
N ALA A 255 -19.05 -16.43 14.71
CA ALA A 255 -19.71 -16.65 13.43
C ALA A 255 -20.00 -18.15 13.22
N LYS A 256 -21.10 -18.45 12.55
CA LYS A 256 -21.56 -19.82 12.25
C LYS A 256 -21.29 -20.21 10.80
N SER A 257 -20.53 -19.41 10.06
CA SER A 257 -20.30 -19.58 8.62
C SER A 257 -21.60 -19.63 7.83
N GLN A 258 -22.58 -18.81 8.23
CA GLN A 258 -23.92 -18.78 7.64
C GLN A 258 -23.88 -18.46 6.13
N TRP A 259 -22.90 -17.67 5.70
CA TRP A 259 -22.79 -17.17 4.33
C TRP A 259 -21.71 -17.87 3.49
N LYS A 260 -21.29 -19.08 3.87
CA LYS A 260 -20.28 -19.87 3.16
C LYS A 260 -20.60 -20.23 1.71
N ASN A 261 -21.86 -20.07 1.29
CA ASN A 261 -22.30 -20.31 -0.08
C ASN A 261 -22.34 -19.00 -0.90
N ASP A 262 -22.04 -17.84 -0.32
CA ASP A 262 -21.94 -16.61 -1.09
C ASP A 262 -20.61 -16.60 -1.85
N PRO A 263 -20.61 -16.35 -3.18
CA PRO A 263 -19.44 -16.55 -4.03
C PRO A 263 -18.40 -15.41 -3.92
N ALA A 264 -18.48 -14.55 -2.90
CA ALA A 264 -17.61 -13.39 -2.77
C ALA A 264 -16.13 -13.77 -2.57
N ASP A 265 -15.85 -14.81 -1.78
CA ASP A 265 -14.49 -15.28 -1.54
C ASP A 265 -13.84 -15.83 -2.82
N GLU A 266 -14.62 -16.56 -3.62
CA GLU A 266 -14.23 -17.14 -4.89
C GLU A 266 -14.04 -16.05 -5.94
N TRP A 267 -14.96 -15.07 -6.00
CA TRP A 267 -14.80 -13.90 -6.86
C TRP A 267 -13.54 -13.12 -6.50
N SER A 268 -13.32 -12.78 -5.23
CA SER A 268 -12.12 -12.06 -4.82
C SER A 268 -10.83 -12.85 -5.06
N THR A 269 -10.85 -14.17 -4.87
CA THR A 269 -9.71 -15.04 -5.21
C THR A 269 -9.42 -15.02 -6.71
N PHE A 270 -10.46 -15.18 -7.54
CA PHE A 270 -10.35 -15.17 -8.99
C PHE A 270 -9.85 -13.82 -9.49
N MET A 271 -10.47 -12.72 -9.03
CA MET A 271 -10.13 -11.35 -9.41
C MET A 271 -8.69 -10.98 -9.10
N LEU A 272 -8.12 -11.52 -8.02
CA LEU A 272 -6.71 -11.29 -7.65
C LEU A 272 -5.73 -11.92 -8.64
N LYS A 273 -6.07 -13.09 -9.21
CA LYS A 273 -5.23 -13.82 -10.18
C LYS A 273 -6.09 -14.37 -11.33
N PRO A 274 -6.64 -13.51 -12.19
CA PRO A 274 -7.69 -13.90 -13.11
C PRO A 274 -7.08 -14.47 -14.39
N THR A 275 -6.91 -15.80 -14.42
CA THR A 275 -6.39 -16.52 -15.58
C THR A 275 -7.32 -17.68 -15.92
N VAL A 276 -7.76 -17.75 -17.18
CA VAL A 276 -8.62 -18.81 -17.70
C VAL A 276 -8.02 -19.34 -19.00
N GLY A 277 -7.50 -20.57 -18.98
CA GLY A 277 -6.77 -21.12 -20.11
C GLY A 277 -5.56 -20.25 -20.45
N SER A 278 -5.48 -19.76 -21.69
CA SER A 278 -4.46 -18.81 -22.16
C SER A 278 -4.86 -17.34 -22.00
N THR A 279 -6.09 -17.04 -21.58
CA THR A 279 -6.58 -15.67 -21.41
C THR A 279 -6.15 -15.14 -20.06
N GLN A 280 -5.38 -14.06 -20.07
CA GLN A 280 -5.01 -13.30 -18.89
C GLN A 280 -5.86 -12.04 -18.82
N TYR A 281 -6.58 -11.89 -17.71
CA TYR A 281 -7.37 -10.70 -17.41
C TYR A 281 -6.56 -9.74 -16.52
N GLN A 282 -7.00 -8.50 -16.44
CA GLN A 282 -6.46 -7.49 -15.53
C GLN A 282 -6.79 -7.87 -14.08
N PRO A 283 -5.79 -8.03 -13.20
CA PRO A 283 -6.00 -8.30 -11.78
C PRO A 283 -6.74 -7.15 -11.10
N VAL A 284 -7.63 -7.49 -10.17
CA VAL A 284 -8.38 -6.55 -9.33
C VAL A 284 -8.26 -7.00 -7.88
N LYS A 285 -7.73 -6.12 -7.02
CA LYS A 285 -7.62 -6.36 -5.58
C LYS A 285 -8.86 -5.87 -4.85
N THR A 286 -9.38 -6.69 -3.94
CA THR A 286 -10.61 -6.38 -3.17
C THR A 286 -10.25 -5.98 -1.75
N TYR A 287 -10.81 -4.87 -1.26
CA TYR A 287 -10.82 -4.46 0.14
C TYR A 287 -12.23 -4.47 0.71
N THR A 288 -12.33 -4.66 2.01
CA THR A 288 -13.57 -4.45 2.77
C THR A 288 -13.35 -3.45 3.90
N ILE A 289 -14.28 -2.51 4.04
CA ILE A 289 -14.44 -1.66 5.23
C ILE A 289 -15.73 -2.13 5.92
N ILE A 290 -15.57 -2.76 7.08
CA ILE A 290 -16.63 -3.38 7.86
C ILE A 290 -17.18 -2.36 8.86
N LEU A 291 -18.35 -1.81 8.57
CA LEU A 291 -19.09 -0.92 9.46
C LEU A 291 -19.92 -1.78 10.42
N TYR A 292 -19.46 -1.91 11.66
CA TYR A 292 -19.99 -2.89 12.61
C TYR A 292 -20.71 -2.24 13.79
N ASP A 293 -21.70 -2.96 14.32
CA ASP A 293 -22.32 -2.74 15.63
C ASP A 293 -22.17 -3.96 16.57
N GLY A 294 -21.49 -5.01 16.09
CA GLY A 294 -21.27 -6.27 16.82
C GLY A 294 -22.45 -7.26 16.77
N SER A 295 -23.50 -6.95 16.02
CA SER A 295 -24.72 -7.76 15.95
C SER A 295 -24.70 -8.86 14.87
N ASN A 296 -23.75 -8.83 13.93
CA ASN A 296 -23.71 -9.76 12.79
C ASN A 296 -22.30 -10.34 12.53
N PRO A 297 -21.80 -11.22 13.41
CA PRO A 297 -20.47 -11.83 13.25
C PRO A 297 -20.33 -12.66 11.97
N ASP A 298 -21.43 -13.23 11.45
CA ASP A 298 -21.42 -14.01 10.20
C ASP A 298 -21.14 -13.14 8.98
N TYR A 299 -21.69 -11.93 8.93
CA TYR A 299 -21.37 -11.01 7.83
C TYR A 299 -19.97 -10.42 7.99
N GLU A 300 -19.55 -10.09 9.22
CA GLU A 300 -18.16 -9.71 9.50
C GLU A 300 -17.16 -10.79 9.04
N GLN A 301 -17.46 -12.07 9.29
CA GLN A 301 -16.64 -13.21 8.85
C GLN A 301 -16.52 -13.28 7.32
N LEU A 302 -17.63 -13.12 6.59
CA LEU A 302 -17.59 -13.11 5.12
C LEU A 302 -16.71 -11.96 4.63
N MET A 303 -16.89 -10.76 5.18
CA MET A 303 -16.12 -9.58 4.75
C MET A 303 -14.63 -9.66 5.11
N ASP A 304 -14.28 -10.27 6.25
CA ASP A 304 -12.89 -10.57 6.61
C ASP A 304 -12.27 -11.57 5.63
N SER A 305 -12.97 -12.67 5.35
CA SER A 305 -12.51 -13.70 4.42
C SER A 305 -12.35 -13.14 3.01
N THR A 306 -13.34 -12.40 2.50
CA THR A 306 -13.32 -11.84 1.14
C THR A 306 -12.16 -10.86 0.95
N SER A 307 -11.89 -10.01 1.95
CA SER A 307 -10.75 -9.10 1.95
C SER A 307 -9.42 -9.86 1.83
N ARG A 308 -9.22 -10.87 2.68
CA ARG A 308 -8.00 -11.71 2.70
C ARG A 308 -7.80 -12.47 1.40
N ARG A 309 -8.87 -13.05 0.86
CA ARG A 309 -8.89 -13.75 -0.43
C ARG A 309 -8.60 -12.81 -1.60
N GLY A 310 -9.07 -11.57 -1.51
CA GLY A 310 -8.78 -10.47 -2.44
C GLY A 310 -7.39 -9.85 -2.31
N GLY A 311 -6.54 -10.41 -1.43
CA GLY A 311 -5.15 -9.97 -1.23
C GLY A 311 -5.01 -8.77 -0.30
N SER A 312 -6.00 -8.49 0.55
CA SER A 312 -5.99 -7.37 1.48
C SER A 312 -6.34 -7.76 2.93
N LEU A 313 -6.30 -6.78 3.85
CA LEU A 313 -6.83 -6.97 5.21
C LEU A 313 -8.10 -6.12 5.37
N PRO A 314 -9.13 -6.62 6.07
CA PRO A 314 -10.31 -5.83 6.35
C PRO A 314 -9.97 -4.67 7.30
N ILE A 315 -10.70 -3.58 7.16
CA ILE A 315 -10.68 -2.47 8.12
C ILE A 315 -12.03 -2.43 8.82
N PHE A 316 -12.02 -2.46 10.15
CA PHE A 316 -13.24 -2.36 10.94
C PHE A 316 -13.43 -0.92 11.42
N VAL A 317 -14.64 -0.42 11.28
CA VAL A 317 -15.05 0.91 11.75
C VAL A 317 -16.35 0.75 12.52
N ARG A 318 -16.38 1.30 13.74
CA ARG A 318 -17.60 1.26 14.54
C ARG A 318 -18.65 2.15 13.89
N LEU A 319 -19.87 1.63 13.74
CA LEU A 319 -20.98 2.42 13.21
C LEU A 319 -21.19 3.67 14.09
N GLY A 320 -21.14 4.85 13.48
CA GLY A 320 -21.23 6.14 14.15
C GLY A 320 -19.89 6.90 14.29
N ASP A 321 -18.74 6.23 14.09
CA ASP A 321 -17.40 6.84 14.13
C ASP A 321 -17.00 7.43 12.77
N THR A 322 -17.40 8.68 12.50
CA THR A 322 -17.22 9.33 11.20
C THR A 322 -15.76 9.64 10.89
N ASP A 323 -14.96 9.94 11.92
CA ASP A 323 -13.52 10.13 11.82
C ASP A 323 -12.81 8.80 11.52
N GLY A 324 -13.23 7.72 12.16
CA GLY A 324 -12.76 6.36 11.87
C GLY A 324 -13.02 5.93 10.43
N LEU A 325 -14.23 6.22 9.90
CA LEU A 325 -14.55 5.93 8.49
C LEU A 325 -13.72 6.77 7.52
N THR A 326 -13.57 8.07 7.81
CA THR A 326 -12.71 8.98 7.04
C THR A 326 -11.28 8.44 7.00
N ALA A 327 -10.72 8.06 8.15
CA ALA A 327 -9.37 7.52 8.26
C ALA A 327 -9.21 6.17 7.54
N ALA A 328 -10.23 5.31 7.55
CA ALA A 328 -10.20 4.02 6.85
C ALA A 328 -10.10 4.19 5.32
N ILE A 329 -10.93 5.07 4.75
CA ILE A 329 -10.91 5.35 3.30
C ILE A 329 -9.59 6.03 2.91
N ASP A 330 -9.13 7.02 3.68
CA ASP A 330 -7.85 7.69 3.48
C ASP A 330 -6.68 6.70 3.53
N LYS A 331 -6.70 5.75 4.47
CA LYS A 331 -5.68 4.71 4.58
C LYS A 331 -5.61 3.86 3.31
N ILE A 332 -6.74 3.39 2.79
CA ILE A 332 -6.78 2.59 1.55
C ILE A 332 -6.28 3.41 0.36
N ALA A 333 -6.76 4.64 0.19
CA ALA A 333 -6.33 5.51 -0.90
C ALA A 333 -4.81 5.75 -0.87
N ARG A 334 -4.24 6.00 0.31
CA ARG A 334 -2.79 6.19 0.49
C ARG A 334 -1.99 4.92 0.24
N GLN A 335 -2.46 3.77 0.72
CA GLN A 335 -1.80 2.49 0.46
C GLN A 335 -1.75 2.18 -1.04
N ILE A 336 -2.83 2.47 -1.77
CA ILE A 336 -2.90 2.29 -3.22
C ILE A 336 -1.90 3.22 -3.93
N MET A 337 -1.87 4.51 -3.56
CA MET A 337 -0.94 5.47 -4.17
C MET A 337 0.53 5.16 -3.86
N ALA A 338 0.84 4.64 -2.68
CA ALA A 338 2.21 4.27 -2.27
C ALA A 338 2.78 3.05 -3.03
N THR A 339 1.93 2.27 -3.70
CA THR A 339 2.34 1.08 -4.46
C THR A 339 3.24 1.41 -5.64
N ASN A 340 3.23 2.66 -6.11
CA ASN A 340 3.88 3.06 -7.36
C ASN A 340 5.27 3.68 -7.17
N SER A 341 5.86 3.68 -5.97
CA SER A 341 7.07 4.48 -5.68
C SER A 341 8.17 3.87 -4.81
N VAL A 342 8.11 2.58 -4.42
CA VAL A 342 9.11 1.97 -3.52
C VAL A 342 9.63 0.64 -4.06
N PHE A 343 10.93 0.37 -3.93
CA PHE A 343 11.51 -0.96 -4.09
C PHE A 343 12.06 -1.42 -2.73
N ALA A 344 11.64 -2.59 -2.26
CA ALA A 344 12.13 -3.18 -1.01
C ALA A 344 12.70 -4.58 -1.30
N ALA A 345 13.96 -4.79 -0.93
CA ALA A 345 14.61 -6.10 -1.00
C ALA A 345 14.74 -6.65 0.43
N PRO A 346 13.91 -7.63 0.84
CA PRO A 346 14.07 -8.27 2.15
C PRO A 346 15.34 -9.14 2.15
N VAL A 347 16.20 -8.99 3.16
CA VAL A 347 17.36 -9.88 3.37
C VAL A 347 17.16 -10.60 4.69
N LEU A 348 16.98 -11.91 4.63
CA LEU A 348 17.01 -12.78 5.81
C LEU A 348 18.45 -13.22 6.03
N PRO A 349 19.10 -12.91 7.16
CA PRO A 349 20.39 -13.51 7.49
C PRO A 349 20.17 -14.98 7.82
N VAL A 350 20.33 -15.86 6.83
CA VAL A 350 20.45 -17.30 7.05
C VAL A 350 21.93 -17.61 7.21
N SER A 351 22.44 -17.61 8.45
CA SER A 351 23.77 -18.15 8.74
C SER A 351 23.66 -19.67 8.87
N THR A 352 24.22 -20.41 7.90
CA THR A 352 24.36 -21.87 7.98
C THR A 352 25.45 -22.33 8.96
N ASN A 353 26.26 -21.40 9.50
CA ASN A 353 27.40 -21.72 10.38
C ASN A 353 27.17 -21.36 11.86
N THR A 354 25.94 -21.10 12.27
CA THR A 354 25.60 -20.95 13.70
C THR A 354 24.24 -21.57 13.97
N GLN A 355 24.20 -22.90 14.08
CA GLN A 355 23.05 -23.60 14.63
C GLN A 355 22.81 -23.13 16.07
N GLY A 356 21.81 -22.27 16.26
CA GLY A 356 21.22 -21.99 17.58
C GLY A 356 21.16 -20.52 18.00
N VAL A 357 20.04 -19.88 17.65
CA VAL A 357 19.32 -18.79 18.38
C VAL A 357 20.04 -17.41 18.42
N TYR A 358 19.37 -16.25 18.25
CA TYR A 358 18.67 -15.63 19.38
C TYR A 358 17.75 -14.43 19.12
N ALA A 359 17.39 -14.06 17.89
CA ALA A 359 16.45 -12.95 17.78
C ALA A 359 15.55 -13.05 16.55
N ASN A 360 14.24 -13.05 16.83
CA ASN A 360 13.17 -12.82 15.88
C ASN A 360 13.36 -11.41 15.26
N GLN A 361 14.26 -11.31 14.29
CA GLN A 361 14.75 -10.06 13.69
C GLN A 361 14.79 -10.23 12.17
N VAL A 362 14.01 -9.41 11.49
CA VAL A 362 13.91 -9.36 10.02
C VAL A 362 14.48 -8.02 9.58
N TYR A 363 15.50 -8.03 8.73
CA TYR A 363 16.10 -6.81 8.19
C TYR A 363 15.60 -6.54 6.78
N ILE A 364 15.07 -5.35 6.56
CA ILE A 364 14.54 -4.92 5.26
C ILE A 364 15.37 -3.74 4.77
N GLY A 365 16.10 -3.97 3.68
CA GLY A 365 16.77 -2.93 2.92
C GLY A 365 15.75 -2.25 2.01
N MET A 366 15.69 -0.93 2.10
CA MET A 366 14.76 -0.11 1.33
C MET A 366 15.53 0.88 0.48
N PHE A 367 15.13 1.05 -0.77
CA PHE A 367 15.77 1.98 -1.70
C PHE A 367 14.72 2.75 -2.49
N ARG A 368 15.00 4.03 -2.71
CA ARG A 368 14.20 4.89 -3.58
C ARG A 368 15.13 5.62 -4.56
N PRO A 369 14.94 5.46 -5.88
CA PRO A 369 15.58 6.31 -6.85
C PRO A 369 15.20 7.77 -6.61
N ALA A 370 16.14 8.70 -6.81
CA ALA A 370 15.80 10.11 -6.76
C ALA A 370 14.84 10.49 -7.89
N ASP A 371 13.95 11.44 -7.61
CA ASP A 371 13.00 11.95 -8.59
C ASP A 371 13.73 12.45 -9.84
N GLY A 372 13.23 12.07 -11.03
CA GLY A 372 13.85 12.41 -12.31
C GLY A 372 15.01 11.51 -12.75
N GLY A 373 15.24 10.36 -12.11
CA GLY A 373 16.25 9.39 -12.56
C GLY A 373 17.69 9.80 -12.24
N LEU A 374 17.88 10.66 -11.24
CA LEU A 374 19.21 11.11 -10.82
C LEU A 374 20.01 9.94 -10.19
N PRO A 375 21.35 9.92 -10.34
CA PRO A 375 22.19 8.77 -9.96
C PRO A 375 22.27 8.51 -8.44
N ARG A 376 21.68 9.38 -7.61
CA ARG A 376 21.68 9.22 -6.15
C ARG A 376 20.44 8.46 -5.72
N TRP A 377 20.62 7.30 -5.10
CA TRP A 377 19.54 6.54 -4.49
C TRP A 377 19.56 6.72 -2.98
N MET A 378 18.41 7.05 -2.42
CA MET A 378 18.25 7.06 -0.97
C MET A 378 18.05 5.62 -0.51
N GLY A 379 18.70 5.24 0.58
CA GLY A 379 18.67 3.88 1.11
C GLY A 379 18.58 3.86 2.63
N ASN A 380 17.94 2.84 3.18
CA ASN A 380 17.84 2.62 4.62
C ASN A 380 17.67 1.15 4.96
N LEU A 381 17.98 0.80 6.20
CA LEU A 381 17.83 -0.53 6.74
C LEU A 381 16.89 -0.47 7.95
N LYS A 382 15.84 -1.29 7.93
CA LYS A 382 14.84 -1.35 8.99
C LYS A 382 14.76 -2.73 9.59
N GLN A 383 14.51 -2.80 10.88
CA GLN A 383 14.38 -4.05 11.61
C GLN A 383 12.91 -4.27 12.01
N TYR A 384 12.41 -5.47 11.75
CA TYR A 384 11.08 -5.98 12.10
C TYR A 384 11.22 -7.33 12.82
N LYS A 385 10.11 -7.95 13.20
CA LYS A 385 10.07 -9.35 13.69
C LYS A 385 8.97 -10.11 13.00
N PHE A 386 8.94 -11.42 13.11
CA PHE A 386 7.74 -12.19 12.87
C PHE A 386 6.76 -12.07 14.05
N GLY A 387 5.49 -11.80 13.76
CA GLY A 387 4.39 -12.04 14.67
C GLY A 387 3.69 -13.35 14.31
N LEU A 388 3.00 -13.92 15.29
CA LEU A 388 2.16 -15.09 15.10
C LEU A 388 0.72 -14.69 15.41
N ASP A 389 -0.17 -14.93 14.46
CA ASP A 389 -1.62 -14.80 14.64
C ASP A 389 -2.17 -16.20 14.90
N GLU A 390 -2.54 -16.45 16.16
CA GLU A 390 -3.10 -17.72 16.63
C GLU A 390 -4.63 -17.65 16.80
N THR A 391 -5.29 -16.65 16.20
CA THR A 391 -6.75 -16.49 16.29
C THR A 391 -7.49 -17.75 15.81
N ASN A 392 -6.92 -18.48 14.85
CA ASN A 392 -7.29 -19.87 14.54
C ASN A 392 -6.19 -20.82 15.05
N PRO A 393 -6.41 -21.56 16.16
CA PRO A 393 -5.41 -22.47 16.72
C PRO A 393 -5.00 -23.62 15.79
N ASN A 394 -5.84 -23.95 14.81
CA ASN A 394 -5.59 -25.03 13.85
C ASN A 394 -4.86 -24.54 12.59
N ASP A 395 -4.67 -23.23 12.42
CA ASP A 395 -4.01 -22.62 11.25
C ASP A 395 -3.32 -21.30 11.62
N PRO A 396 -2.25 -21.34 12.44
CA PRO A 396 -1.57 -20.15 12.89
C PRO A 396 -0.84 -19.45 11.74
N GLN A 397 -1.09 -18.14 11.58
CA GLN A 397 -0.52 -17.36 10.49
C GLN A 397 0.70 -16.55 10.96
N VAL A 398 1.82 -16.71 10.27
CA VAL A 398 3.01 -15.87 10.51
C VAL A 398 2.86 -14.57 9.71
N TYR A 399 3.08 -13.44 10.36
CA TYR A 399 3.08 -12.12 9.70
C TYR A 399 4.33 -11.32 10.09
N LEU A 400 4.63 -10.26 9.33
CA LEU A 400 5.69 -9.33 9.69
C LEU A 400 5.15 -8.29 10.67
N GLY A 401 5.76 -8.18 11.86
CA GLY A 401 5.38 -7.32 12.96
C GLY A 401 6.39 -6.20 13.25
N GLY A 402 5.86 -5.05 13.68
CA GLY A 402 6.61 -3.82 13.98
C GLY A 402 6.82 -3.61 15.47
N ALA A 403 7.44 -2.47 15.80
CA ALA A 403 7.75 -2.06 17.16
C ALA A 403 6.54 -1.66 18.00
N GLU A 404 5.43 -1.34 17.35
CA GLU A 404 4.14 -1.13 18.03
C GLU A 404 3.47 -2.46 18.35
N LEU A 405 2.73 -2.51 19.45
CA LEU A 405 1.85 -3.63 19.78
C LEU A 405 0.44 -3.39 19.23
N LEU A 406 -0.28 -4.47 18.96
CA LEU A 406 -1.72 -4.40 18.68
C LEU A 406 -2.46 -3.82 19.90
N SER A 407 -3.46 -2.97 19.65
CA SER A 407 -4.27 -2.36 20.73
C SER A 407 -4.92 -3.45 21.58
N GLY A 408 -4.71 -3.40 22.89
CA GLY A 408 -5.20 -4.42 23.83
C GLY A 408 -4.33 -5.68 23.97
N SER A 409 -3.17 -5.75 23.30
CA SER A 409 -2.21 -6.84 23.44
C SER A 409 -0.92 -6.40 24.15
N ALA A 410 -0.42 -7.22 25.07
CA ALA A 410 0.85 -6.99 25.76
C ALA A 410 2.07 -7.55 25.00
N TYR A 411 1.85 -8.44 24.01
CA TYR A 411 2.93 -9.23 23.40
C TYR A 411 2.87 -9.32 21.87
N GLN A 412 1.72 -9.07 21.25
CA GLN A 412 1.60 -9.22 19.80
C GLN A 412 2.03 -7.95 19.06
N PRO A 413 3.06 -8.02 18.20
CA PRO A 413 3.48 -6.88 17.40
C PRO A 413 2.40 -6.54 16.37
N LYS A 414 2.23 -5.26 16.07
CA LYS A 414 1.30 -4.80 15.04
C LYS A 414 1.81 -5.23 13.65
N PRO A 415 0.97 -5.83 12.78
CA PRO A 415 1.35 -6.15 11.42
C PRO A 415 1.82 -4.90 10.66
N VAL A 416 2.91 -5.04 9.90
CA VAL A 416 3.56 -3.91 9.22
C VAL A 416 3.49 -3.97 7.71
N LEU A 417 2.96 -5.04 7.13
CA LEU A 417 2.70 -5.06 5.70
C LEU A 417 1.43 -4.28 5.40
N SER A 418 1.48 -3.50 4.33
CA SER A 418 0.32 -2.83 3.79
C SER A 418 -0.75 -3.87 3.47
N SER A 419 -1.97 -3.59 3.90
CA SER A 419 -3.15 -4.36 3.53
C SER A 419 -3.46 -4.29 2.04
N ALA A 420 -2.66 -3.62 1.22
CA ALA A 420 -2.81 -3.63 -0.23
C ALA A 420 -2.28 -4.88 -0.94
N GLY A 421 -1.66 -5.83 -0.24
CA GLY A 421 -1.06 -7.03 -0.85
C GLY A 421 0.05 -6.70 -1.84
N THR A 422 0.74 -5.59 -1.61
CA THR A 422 1.78 -5.04 -2.49
C THR A 422 3.17 -5.50 -2.11
N GLY A 423 3.31 -6.16 -0.95
CA GLY A 423 4.60 -6.46 -0.34
C GLY A 423 5.28 -5.26 0.31
N PHE A 424 4.68 -4.06 0.25
CA PHE A 424 5.21 -2.86 0.90
C PHE A 424 4.82 -2.77 2.38
N LEU A 425 5.60 -2.00 3.13
CA LEU A 425 5.31 -1.68 4.52
C LEU A 425 4.15 -0.68 4.61
N ASP A 426 3.32 -0.78 5.65
CA ASP A 426 2.26 0.19 5.92
C ASP A 426 2.89 1.55 6.31
N PRO A 427 2.37 2.69 5.83
CA PRO A 427 2.89 4.01 6.18
C PRO A 427 2.93 4.31 7.68
N SER A 428 2.01 3.72 8.46
CA SER A 428 1.94 3.86 9.91
C SER A 428 2.80 2.85 10.67
N ALA A 429 3.46 1.91 9.98
CA ALA A 429 4.33 0.94 10.63
C ALA A 429 5.54 1.61 11.28
N VAL A 430 6.00 1.03 12.39
CA VAL A 430 7.18 1.48 13.12
C VAL A 430 8.18 0.34 13.18
N SER A 431 9.41 0.54 12.70
CA SER A 431 10.49 -0.44 12.83
C SER A 431 11.16 -0.37 14.22
N PHE A 432 11.87 -1.43 14.63
CA PHE A 432 12.48 -1.54 15.97
C PHE A 432 13.61 -0.57 16.26
N TRP A 433 14.18 0.05 15.24
CA TRP A 433 15.22 1.06 15.37
C TRP A 433 14.68 2.48 15.25
N THR A 434 13.35 2.63 15.20
CA THR A 434 12.69 3.92 15.11
C THR A 434 12.15 4.33 16.46
N SER A 435 12.55 5.52 16.91
CA SER A 435 12.14 6.09 18.20
C SER A 435 11.61 7.50 18.03
N LYS A 436 10.79 7.94 18.99
CA LYS A 436 10.41 9.35 19.17
C LYS A 436 10.53 9.70 20.66
N ASP A 437 11.34 10.69 21.00
CA ASP A 437 11.58 11.15 22.36
C ASP A 437 11.57 12.68 22.41
N THR A 438 10.39 13.27 22.68
CA THR A 438 10.19 14.72 22.70
C THR A 438 10.95 15.44 23.82
N ALA A 439 11.66 14.73 24.70
CA ALA A 439 12.57 15.33 25.68
C ALA A 439 14.00 15.52 25.14
N LYS A 440 14.35 14.92 23.99
CA LYS A 440 15.70 14.98 23.42
C LYS A 440 15.68 15.57 22.00
N LEU A 441 16.78 16.21 21.61
CA LEU A 441 16.96 16.64 20.23
C LEU A 441 17.09 15.41 19.30
N PRO A 442 16.57 15.49 18.06
CA PRO A 442 15.92 16.66 17.46
C PRO A 442 14.43 16.79 17.80
N ASP A 443 13.82 15.77 18.41
CA ASP A 443 12.37 15.69 18.66
C ASP A 443 11.84 16.78 19.60
N SER A 444 12.62 17.20 20.60
CA SER A 444 12.27 18.33 21.47
C SER A 444 12.17 19.68 20.74
N ALA A 445 12.76 19.77 19.55
CA ALA A 445 12.68 20.94 18.68
C ALA A 445 11.69 20.75 17.51
N GLY A 446 10.80 19.75 17.59
CA GLY A 446 9.84 19.42 16.52
C GLY A 446 10.33 18.34 15.54
N GLY A 447 11.47 17.71 15.81
CA GLY A 447 11.99 16.57 15.07
C GLY A 447 12.91 16.93 13.90
N PHE A 448 13.64 15.93 13.39
CA PHE A 448 14.63 16.11 12.31
C PHE A 448 13.99 16.62 11.02
N TRP A 449 12.76 16.20 10.73
CA TRP A 449 12.06 16.45 9.48
C TRP A 449 11.22 17.72 9.49
N LEU A 450 11.28 18.53 10.56
CA LEU A 450 10.47 19.74 10.72
C LEU A 450 10.57 20.72 9.53
N LYS A 451 11.72 20.75 8.85
CA LYS A 451 12.00 21.64 7.71
C LYS A 451 12.12 20.91 6.37
N ALA A 452 11.76 19.63 6.33
CA ALA A 452 11.78 18.88 5.07
C ALA A 452 10.66 19.42 4.16
N THR A 453 11.02 19.87 2.96
CA THR A 453 10.13 20.55 2.03
C THR A 453 9.32 19.60 1.14
N ASP A 454 9.67 18.31 1.12
CA ASP A 454 8.88 17.27 0.44
C ASP A 454 7.75 16.78 1.35
N THR A 455 6.51 17.01 0.91
CA THR A 455 5.29 17.01 1.72
C THR A 455 4.80 15.66 2.25
N GLU A 456 5.58 14.60 2.05
CA GLU A 456 5.35 13.29 2.66
C GLU A 456 6.47 12.88 3.66
N GLU A 457 7.58 13.61 3.73
CA GLU A 457 8.79 13.23 4.46
C GLU A 457 8.79 13.71 5.93
N GLY A 458 7.95 14.68 6.29
CA GLY A 458 8.03 15.37 7.59
C GLY A 458 6.74 15.99 8.12
N VAL A 459 5.55 15.48 7.77
CA VAL A 459 4.25 16.12 8.15
C VAL A 459 4.11 16.33 9.66
N ASP A 460 4.68 15.45 10.48
CA ASP A 460 4.75 15.62 11.92
C ASP A 460 6.14 16.05 12.41
N GLY A 461 7.14 16.09 11.54
CA GLY A 461 8.53 16.46 11.82
C GLY A 461 9.40 15.32 12.38
N TYR A 462 8.82 14.16 12.69
CA TYR A 462 9.50 13.08 13.42
C TYR A 462 9.86 11.90 12.51
N ASP A 463 10.86 11.11 12.92
CA ASP A 463 11.22 9.86 12.24
C ASP A 463 10.14 8.77 12.35
N ARG A 464 9.30 8.85 13.39
CA ARG A 464 8.20 7.92 13.66
C ARG A 464 6.88 8.49 13.13
N ALA A 465 6.02 7.75 12.44
CA ALA A 465 6.22 6.40 11.91
C ALA A 465 7.16 6.41 10.68
N ASP A 466 7.86 5.30 10.45
CA ASP A 466 8.85 5.18 9.38
C ASP A 466 8.40 4.28 8.22
N GLY A 467 7.57 3.26 8.44
CA GLY A 467 6.79 2.54 7.44
C GLY A 467 7.47 2.29 6.08
N HIS A 468 6.77 2.65 5.00
CA HIS A 468 7.28 2.57 3.62
C HIS A 468 8.29 3.66 3.24
N ARG A 469 8.52 4.67 4.09
CA ARG A 469 9.40 5.81 3.79
C ARG A 469 10.85 5.39 3.95
N VAL A 470 11.63 5.45 2.87
CA VAL A 470 13.02 4.98 2.90
C VAL A 470 13.84 5.80 3.89
N GLU A 471 13.71 7.12 3.86
CA GLU A 471 14.60 8.07 4.52
C GLU A 471 14.39 8.16 6.05
N LYS A 472 13.19 7.78 6.52
CA LYS A 472 12.76 7.88 7.92
C LYS A 472 13.15 6.66 8.75
N GLY A 473 13.45 6.90 10.03
CA GLY A 473 13.62 5.84 11.01
C GLY A 473 14.76 4.87 10.71
N GLY A 474 14.70 3.67 11.28
CA GLY A 474 15.65 2.60 11.02
C GLY A 474 17.08 2.98 11.36
N VAL A 475 18.03 2.41 10.62
CA VAL A 475 19.45 2.78 10.72
C VAL A 475 19.68 4.25 10.38
N GLY A 476 18.91 4.80 9.42
CA GLY A 476 19.00 6.21 9.05
C GLY A 476 18.84 7.15 10.24
N GLN A 477 17.84 6.90 11.10
CA GLN A 477 17.66 7.66 12.34
C GLN A 477 18.84 7.43 13.30
N GLN A 478 19.28 6.19 13.50
CA GLN A 478 20.38 5.91 14.43
C GLN A 478 21.70 6.60 14.02
N LEU A 479 22.00 6.63 12.73
CA LEU A 479 23.13 7.37 12.18
C LEU A 479 23.00 8.87 12.45
N ARG A 480 21.82 9.45 12.19
CA ARG A 480 21.55 10.87 12.51
C ARG A 480 21.74 11.16 13.99
N LEU A 481 21.15 10.36 14.88
CA LEU A 481 21.27 10.50 16.33
C LEU A 481 22.73 10.43 16.78
N SER A 482 23.53 9.51 16.21
CA SER A 482 24.95 9.38 16.53
C SER A 482 25.79 10.58 16.09
N GLY A 483 25.35 11.29 15.05
CA GLY A 483 26.02 12.46 14.49
C GLY A 483 25.54 13.81 15.05
N LEU A 484 24.51 13.84 15.91
CA LEU A 484 23.88 15.09 16.37
C LEU A 484 24.83 16.07 17.04
N THR A 485 25.78 15.58 17.83
CA THR A 485 26.69 16.42 18.63
C THR A 485 28.14 16.30 18.22
N ASN A 486 28.50 15.29 17.43
CA ASN A 486 29.88 15.02 17.07
C ASN A 486 30.01 14.26 15.73
N LEU A 487 30.34 14.98 14.66
CA LEU A 487 30.61 14.42 13.33
C LEU A 487 32.07 13.96 13.14
N SER A 488 32.96 14.13 14.13
CA SER A 488 34.40 13.78 13.98
C SER A 488 34.66 12.30 13.69
N LYS A 489 33.70 11.43 14.02
CA LYS A 489 33.72 9.99 13.72
C LYS A 489 33.29 9.65 12.29
N ARG A 490 32.64 10.58 11.57
CA ARG A 490 32.24 10.40 10.17
C ARG A 490 33.39 10.84 9.27
N ASN A 491 34.25 9.90 8.91
CA ASN A 491 35.31 10.15 7.94
C ASN A 491 34.72 10.10 6.53
N VAL A 492 34.54 11.26 5.92
CA VAL A 492 34.34 11.37 4.48
C VAL A 492 35.72 11.54 3.87
N TYR A 493 36.05 10.75 2.85
CA TYR A 493 37.30 10.89 2.10
C TYR A 493 36.97 11.47 0.73
N THR A 494 37.79 12.42 0.28
CA THR A 494 37.62 13.07 -1.02
C THR A 494 38.94 13.07 -1.77
N CYS A 495 38.89 13.26 -3.09
CA CYS A 495 40.07 13.41 -3.92
C CYS A 495 39.94 14.75 -4.64
N THR A 496 40.66 15.77 -4.18
CA THR A 496 40.63 17.12 -4.76
C THR A 496 42.04 17.70 -4.84
N GLY A 497 42.26 18.62 -5.79
CA GLY A 497 43.53 19.32 -5.97
C GLY A 497 44.66 18.45 -6.55
N SER A 498 45.88 18.98 -6.49
CA SER A 498 47.10 18.36 -7.06
C SER A 498 47.53 17.07 -6.37
N SER A 499 47.03 16.81 -5.15
CA SER A 499 47.22 15.55 -4.42
C SER A 499 46.35 14.41 -4.96
N CYS A 500 45.32 14.70 -5.76
CA CYS A 500 44.44 13.71 -6.36
C CYS A 500 45.11 13.07 -7.59
N ILE A 501 46.13 12.25 -7.36
CA ILE A 501 46.88 11.53 -8.40
C ILE A 501 46.39 10.09 -8.56
N GLN A 502 46.69 9.49 -9.72
CA GLN A 502 46.36 8.10 -10.01
C GLN A 502 46.94 7.16 -8.92
N ASN A 503 46.12 6.25 -8.41
CA ASN A 503 46.44 5.29 -7.34
C ASN A 503 46.74 5.88 -5.96
N ALA A 504 46.41 7.15 -5.70
CA ALA A 504 46.51 7.69 -4.36
C ALA A 504 45.49 7.04 -3.40
N ALA A 505 45.92 6.75 -2.16
CA ALA A 505 45.03 6.19 -1.15
C ALA A 505 44.05 7.26 -0.65
N LEU A 506 42.76 7.08 -0.93
CA LEU A 506 41.67 7.95 -0.46
C LEU A 506 41.67 8.12 1.07
N SER A 507 42.09 7.11 1.83
CA SER A 507 42.21 7.15 3.29
C SER A 507 43.15 8.25 3.82
N SER A 508 44.06 8.74 2.98
CA SER A 508 44.97 9.85 3.32
C SER A 508 44.36 11.24 3.05
N MET A 509 43.20 11.31 2.41
CA MET A 509 42.57 12.56 1.95
C MET A 509 41.20 12.75 2.59
N LYS A 510 41.21 13.07 3.89
CA LYS A 510 39.97 13.35 4.62
C LYS A 510 39.33 14.64 4.12
N PHE A 511 38.02 14.60 3.92
CA PHE A 511 37.17 15.76 3.70
C PHE A 511 36.90 16.44 5.05
N ASP A 512 37.65 17.51 5.32
CA ASP A 512 37.51 18.31 6.54
C ASP A 512 37.86 19.78 6.29
N THR A 513 37.79 20.60 7.34
CA THR A 513 37.99 22.05 7.23
C THR A 513 39.40 22.46 6.78
N SER A 514 40.39 21.56 6.81
CA SER A 514 41.76 21.84 6.37
C SER A 514 41.92 21.89 4.84
N ASN A 515 40.94 21.37 4.07
CA ASN A 515 41.01 21.27 2.61
C ASN A 515 40.03 22.21 1.86
N ALA A 516 39.52 23.22 2.55
CA ALA A 516 38.46 24.13 2.07
C ALA A 516 38.76 24.89 0.77
N ALA A 517 40.04 25.06 0.40
CA ALA A 517 40.47 25.80 -0.78
C ALA A 517 40.28 25.06 -2.11
N ASN A 518 40.10 23.73 -2.10
CA ASN A 518 40.14 22.89 -3.30
C ASN A 518 38.76 22.64 -3.96
N LEU A 519 37.71 23.37 -3.55
CA LEU A 519 36.32 23.16 -4.01
C LEU A 519 35.71 24.44 -4.58
N GLY A 520 36.44 25.10 -5.48
CA GLY A 520 35.92 26.21 -6.28
C GLY A 520 34.76 25.75 -7.17
N GLY A 521 33.54 25.72 -6.62
CA GLY A 521 32.32 25.32 -7.33
C GLY A 521 31.19 24.79 -6.43
N VAL A 522 31.47 24.40 -5.19
CA VAL A 522 30.44 23.94 -4.25
C VAL A 522 30.14 25.05 -3.25
N SER A 523 28.97 25.69 -3.40
CA SER A 523 28.32 26.66 -2.50
C SER A 523 29.11 27.20 -1.30
N THR A 524 29.25 28.52 -1.24
CA THR A 524 29.83 29.29 -0.12
C THR A 524 29.03 29.21 1.18
N ASP A 525 27.90 28.50 1.21
CA ASP A 525 27.09 28.28 2.41
C ASP A 525 27.74 27.24 3.35
N THR A 526 28.44 27.74 4.37
CA THR A 526 29.06 26.95 5.45
C THR A 526 28.06 26.12 6.25
N THR A 527 26.76 26.44 6.21
CA THR A 527 25.72 25.78 7.00
C THR A 527 25.36 24.39 6.46
N ARG A 528 25.42 24.18 5.14
CA ARG A 528 25.21 22.85 4.53
C ARG A 528 26.42 21.93 4.66
N ARG A 529 27.63 22.49 4.78
CA ARG A 529 28.88 21.73 4.93
C ARG A 529 29.02 21.06 6.31
N ASN A 530 28.49 21.69 7.34
CA ASN A 530 28.51 21.17 8.72
C ASN A 530 27.40 20.15 9.02
N ASN A 531 26.47 19.94 8.07
CA ASN A 531 25.28 19.08 8.23
C ASN A 531 25.27 17.88 7.26
N ILE A 532 26.36 17.66 6.53
CA ILE A 532 26.63 16.38 5.86
C ILE A 532 27.36 15.51 6.86
#